data_AF-A0A496TME5-F1
#
_entry.id   AF-A0A496TME5-F1
#
_cell.length_a   1.000
_cell.length_b   1.000
_cell.length_c   1.000
_cell.angle_alpha   90.00
_cell.angle_beta   90.00
_cell.angle_gamma   90.00
#
_symmetry.space_group_name_H-M   'P 1'
#
loop_
_entity.id
_entity.type
_entity.pdbx_description
1 polymer ?
#
loop_
_entity_poly.entity_id
_entity_poly.type
_entity_poly.pdbx_seq_one_letter_code
_entity_poly.pdbx_strand_id
1 'polypeptide(L)'
;MLYFAIQELLAHHTHLSPCYKDYIHVDMKVMPMNNSGTKKEGVNLTYNKVSIGQEGYWLDLDFRPGKQHSRGEETMAFLVQTLESLRSLPYSRFLLRADSAYESVGNY
;
A
#
# COMPACT_ATOMS: atom_id res chain seq x y z
N MET A 1 -0.85 6.94 -10.44
CA MET A 1 -1.69 8.14 -10.19
C MET A 1 -2.23 8.21 -8.75
N LEU A 2 -1.82 7.33 -7.81
CA LEU A 2 -2.18 7.45 -6.37
C LEU A 2 -1.14 8.23 -5.55
N TYR A 3 0.14 8.15 -5.92
CA TYR A 3 1.27 8.81 -5.25
C TYR A 3 1.06 10.32 -4.99
N PHE A 4 0.36 11.00 -5.89
CA PHE A 4 0.13 12.44 -5.79
C PHE A 4 -0.87 12.81 -4.67
N ALA A 5 -1.77 11.90 -4.27
CA ALA A 5 -2.87 12.24 -3.38
C ALA A 5 -2.43 12.44 -1.92
N ILE A 6 -1.49 11.62 -1.41
CA ILE A 6 -1.06 11.72 -0.01
C ILE A 6 -0.16 12.92 0.23
N GLN A 7 0.74 13.23 -0.70
CA GLN A 7 1.63 14.39 -0.62
C GLN A 7 0.82 15.69 -0.65
N GLU A 8 -0.18 15.79 -1.53
CA GLU A 8 -1.11 16.92 -1.54
C GLU A 8 -1.92 17.02 -0.25
N LEU A 9 -2.46 15.91 0.26
CA LEU A 9 -3.18 15.90 1.54
C LEU A 9 -2.31 16.46 2.68
N LEU A 10 -1.05 16.02 2.76
CA LEU A 10 -0.11 16.50 3.77
C LEU A 10 0.28 17.97 3.57
N ALA A 11 0.35 18.43 2.32
CA ALA A 11 0.61 19.84 2.00
C ALA A 11 -0.55 20.76 2.41
N HIS A 12 -1.80 20.30 2.35
CA HIS A 12 -3.00 21.07 2.69
C HIS A 12 -3.46 20.90 4.16
N HIS A 13 -2.50 20.76 5.08
CA HIS A 13 -2.72 20.72 6.54
C HIS A 13 -3.43 19.48 7.12
N THR A 14 -3.31 18.31 6.48
CA THR A 14 -3.63 17.05 7.18
C THR A 14 -2.36 16.45 7.80
N HIS A 15 -2.49 15.90 9.00
CA HIS A 15 -1.42 15.17 9.66
C HIS A 15 -1.87 13.73 9.91
N LEU A 16 -1.01 12.77 9.62
CA LEU A 16 -1.24 11.37 9.97
C LEU A 16 -1.09 11.19 11.48
N SER A 17 -2.09 10.56 12.09
CA SER A 17 -2.03 10.21 13.50
C SER A 17 -1.08 9.03 13.72
N PRO A 18 -0.12 9.13 14.65
CA PRO A 18 0.71 7.99 15.02
C PRO A 18 -0.12 6.93 15.76
N CYS A 19 0.23 5.67 15.59
CA CYS A 19 -0.45 4.55 16.26
C CYS A 19 0.21 4.15 17.59
N TYR A 20 1.51 4.42 17.72
CA TYR A 20 2.28 4.12 18.92
C TYR A 20 3.43 5.11 19.02
N LYS A 21 3.48 5.89 20.10
CA LYS A 21 4.41 7.03 20.23
C LYS A 21 4.27 7.95 19.01
N ASP A 22 5.28 8.01 18.16
CA ASP A 22 5.31 8.76 16.92
C ASP A 22 5.52 7.87 15.68
N TYR A 23 5.29 6.56 15.82
CA TYR A 23 5.27 5.63 14.69
C TYR A 23 3.98 5.81 13.89
N ILE A 24 4.13 6.12 12.60
CA ILE A 24 3.04 6.14 11.64
C ILE A 24 2.75 4.71 11.21
N HIS A 25 1.49 4.30 11.33
CA HIS A 25 1.03 2.98 10.91
C HIS A 25 1.06 2.86 9.38
N VAL A 26 1.57 1.73 8.88
CA VAL A 26 1.53 1.35 7.46
C VAL A 26 0.94 -0.05 7.37
N ASP A 27 -0.15 -0.22 6.65
CA ASP A 27 -0.82 -1.50 6.43
C ASP A 27 -0.63 -1.95 4.99
N MET A 28 0.00 -3.10 4.80
CA MET A 28 0.24 -3.72 3.51
C MET A 28 -0.56 -5.02 3.43
N LYS A 29 -1.50 -5.05 2.48
CA LYS A 29 -2.37 -6.21 2.30
C LYS A 29 -2.69 -6.50 0.84
N VAL A 30 -2.99 -7.75 0.57
CA VAL A 30 -3.66 -8.16 -0.66
C VAL A 30 -5.16 -8.10 -0.44
N MET A 31 -5.85 -7.34 -1.26
CA MET A 31 -7.31 -7.21 -1.18
C MET A 31 -7.94 -7.72 -2.47
N PRO A 32 -8.71 -8.82 -2.41
CA PRO A 32 -9.55 -9.19 -3.53
C PRO A 32 -10.77 -8.28 -3.59
N MET A 33 -10.89 -7.45 -4.64
CA MET A 33 -12.13 -6.73 -4.90
C MET A 33 -13.02 -7.57 -5.79
N ASN A 34 -14.27 -7.75 -5.39
CA ASN A 34 -15.27 -8.43 -6.20
C ASN A 34 -15.57 -7.61 -7.47
N ASN A 35 -15.09 -8.08 -8.62
CA ASN A 35 -15.36 -7.49 -9.93
C ASN A 35 -16.48 -8.20 -10.69
N SER A 36 -17.24 -9.09 -10.04
CA SER A 36 -18.36 -9.80 -10.65
C SER A 36 -19.36 -8.81 -11.26
N GLY A 37 -19.75 -9.03 -12.52
CA GLY A 37 -20.68 -8.16 -13.24
C GLY A 37 -20.07 -6.93 -13.91
N THR A 38 -18.74 -6.73 -13.82
CA THR A 38 -18.04 -5.67 -14.58
C THR A 38 -17.50 -6.19 -15.90
N LYS A 39 -17.39 -5.31 -16.91
CA LYS A 39 -16.76 -5.61 -18.21
C LYS A 39 -15.29 -5.16 -18.27
N LYS A 40 -14.60 -5.12 -17.12
CA LYS A 40 -13.19 -4.69 -17.07
C LYS A 40 -12.29 -5.83 -17.54
N GLU A 41 -11.79 -5.73 -18.76
CA GLU A 41 -10.82 -6.69 -19.30
C GLU A 41 -9.52 -6.66 -18.48
N GLY A 42 -8.95 -7.83 -18.20
CA GLY A 42 -7.67 -7.96 -17.49
C GLY A 42 -7.69 -7.76 -15.96
N VAL A 43 -8.79 -7.27 -15.38
CA VAL A 43 -8.88 -6.98 -13.94
C VAL A 43 -9.57 -8.12 -13.20
N ASN A 44 -8.80 -9.18 -12.91
CA ASN A 44 -9.24 -10.23 -11.98
C ASN A 44 -8.81 -9.88 -10.54
N LEU A 45 -9.46 -10.51 -9.55
CA LEU A 45 -9.58 -10.21 -8.11
C LEU A 45 -8.29 -9.99 -7.26
N THR A 46 -7.18 -9.41 -7.71
CA THR A 46 -6.00 -9.22 -6.84
C THR A 46 -5.42 -7.82 -6.94
N TYR A 47 -5.49 -7.08 -5.83
CA TYR A 47 -4.89 -5.75 -5.70
C TYR A 47 -3.94 -5.76 -4.52
N ASN A 48 -2.74 -5.22 -4.72
CA ASN A 48 -1.78 -4.99 -3.67
C ASN A 48 -1.96 -3.56 -3.18
N LYS A 49 -2.35 -3.40 -1.91
CA LYS A 49 -2.72 -2.11 -1.35
C LYS A 49 -1.87 -1.80 -0.13
N VAL A 50 -1.38 -0.56 -0.09
CA VAL A 50 -0.71 -0.01 1.07
C VAL A 50 -1.50 1.21 1.54
N SER A 51 -1.92 1.18 2.80
CA SER A 51 -2.55 2.32 3.48
C SER A 51 -1.70 2.83 4.63
N ILE A 52 -1.86 4.10 4.97
CA ILE A 52 -1.02 4.81 5.94
C ILE A 52 -1.86 5.61 6.93
N GLY A 53 -1.31 5.78 8.13
CA GLY A 53 -1.95 6.47 9.23
C GLY A 53 -3.01 5.62 9.93
N GLN A 54 -3.56 6.15 11.02
CA GLN A 54 -4.76 5.57 11.64
C GLN A 54 -6.02 5.84 10.78
N GLU A 55 -5.96 6.88 9.97
CA GLU A 55 -7.00 7.31 9.05
C GLU A 55 -7.16 6.35 7.87
N GLY A 56 -6.14 5.56 7.56
CA GLY A 56 -6.16 4.56 6.49
C GLY A 56 -6.11 5.16 5.09
N TYR A 57 -5.46 6.32 4.93
CA TYR A 57 -5.24 6.93 3.62
C TYR A 57 -4.45 6.00 2.70
N TRP A 58 -4.66 6.09 1.39
CA TRP A 58 -3.95 5.23 0.46
C TRP A 58 -2.58 5.83 0.14
N LEU A 59 -1.56 5.00 0.26
CA LEU A 59 -0.19 5.34 -0.13
C LEU A 59 0.08 4.84 -1.54
N ASP A 60 -0.06 3.53 -1.76
CA ASP A 60 0.22 2.88 -3.03
C ASP A 60 -0.80 1.77 -3.32
N LEU A 61 -1.06 1.57 -4.61
CA LEU A 61 -1.99 0.58 -5.12
C LEU A 61 -1.47 0.00 -6.44
N ASP A 62 -1.33 -1.32 -6.47
CA ASP A 62 -0.91 -2.06 -7.65
C ASP A 62 -2.02 -3.02 -8.11
N PHE A 63 -2.38 -2.86 -9.39
CA PHE A 63 -3.48 -3.55 -10.04
C PHE A 63 -2.94 -4.76 -10.78
N ARG A 64 -3.34 -5.97 -10.35
CA ARG A 64 -2.82 -7.21 -10.93
C ARG A 64 -3.93 -8.03 -11.56
N PRO A 65 -3.61 -8.83 -12.59
CA PRO A 65 -4.50 -9.90 -13.02
C PRO A 65 -4.69 -10.88 -11.85
N GLY A 66 -5.92 -11.07 -11.36
CA GLY A 66 -6.22 -11.97 -10.24
C GLY A 66 -5.93 -13.47 -10.41
N LYS A 67 -5.28 -13.89 -11.51
CA LYS A 67 -4.62 -15.21 -11.61
C LYS A 67 -3.20 -15.21 -11.05
N GLN A 68 -2.64 -14.02 -10.79
CA GLN A 68 -1.29 -13.81 -10.27
C GLN A 68 -1.30 -14.04 -8.76
N HIS A 69 -0.35 -14.85 -8.29
CA HIS A 69 -0.11 -14.99 -6.87
C HIS A 69 0.26 -13.63 -6.27
N SER A 70 -0.15 -13.38 -5.04
CA SER A 70 0.25 -12.21 -4.24
C SER A 70 1.76 -11.93 -4.23
N ARG A 71 2.60 -12.97 -4.41
CA ARG A 71 4.07 -12.93 -4.40
C ARG A 71 4.71 -13.14 -5.78
N GLY A 72 4.15 -12.52 -6.82
CA GLY A 72 4.75 -12.52 -8.17
C GLY A 72 6.02 -11.67 -8.27
N GLU A 73 6.72 -11.75 -9.40
CA GLU A 73 7.94 -10.99 -9.71
C GLU A 73 7.76 -9.47 -9.48
N GLU A 74 6.61 -8.93 -9.85
CA GLU A 74 6.27 -7.51 -9.70
C GLU A 74 6.07 -7.06 -8.24
N THR A 75 5.95 -8.00 -7.29
CA THR A 75 5.82 -7.68 -5.85
C THR A 75 7.04 -6.96 -5.34
N MET A 76 8.23 -7.38 -5.72
CA MET A 76 9.46 -6.73 -5.25
C MET A 76 9.55 -5.29 -5.76
N ALA A 77 9.23 -5.05 -7.03
CA ALA A 77 9.20 -3.70 -7.59
C ALA A 77 8.17 -2.81 -6.87
N PHE A 78 6.98 -3.34 -6.58
CA PHE A 78 5.95 -2.63 -5.82
C PHE A 78 6.39 -2.30 -4.38
N LEU A 79 7.07 -3.23 -3.70
CA LEU A 79 7.59 -3.00 -2.34
C LEU A 79 8.67 -1.92 -2.34
N VAL A 80 9.61 -1.97 -3.28
CA VAL A 80 10.65 -0.94 -3.43
C VAL A 80 10.01 0.42 -3.66
N GLN A 81 9.05 0.53 -4.58
CA GLN A 81 8.33 1.78 -4.81
C GLN A 81 7.60 2.27 -3.55
N THR A 82 6.93 1.37 -2.82
CA THR A 82 6.23 1.71 -1.57
C THR A 82 7.19 2.27 -0.52
N LEU A 83 8.38 1.65 -0.37
CA LEU A 83 9.39 2.12 0.57
C LEU A 83 9.93 3.51 0.18
N GLU A 84 10.12 3.76 -1.12
CA GLU A 84 10.48 5.11 -1.61
C GLU A 84 9.36 6.12 -1.35
N SER A 85 8.08 5.73 -1.52
CA SER A 85 6.95 6.57 -1.14
C SER A 85 6.92 6.89 0.34
N LEU A 86 7.24 5.94 1.22
CA LEU A 86 7.34 6.19 2.66
C LEU A 86 8.48 7.16 2.98
N ARG A 87 9.64 7.01 2.32
CA ARG A 87 10.82 7.87 2.53
C ARG A 87 10.59 9.32 2.11
N SER A 88 9.66 9.59 1.19
CA SER A 88 9.34 10.95 0.74
C SER A 88 8.38 11.69 1.68
N LEU A 89 7.80 11.00 2.68
CA LEU A 89 6.90 11.62 3.65
C LEU A 89 7.68 12.33 4.77
N PRO A 90 7.12 13.38 5.38
CA PRO A 90 7.75 14.13 6.46
C PRO A 90 7.73 13.39 7.82
N TYR A 91 7.83 12.06 7.82
CA TYR A 91 7.81 11.21 9.01
C TYR A 91 9.04 10.29 9.04
N SER A 92 9.62 10.10 10.22
CA SER A 92 10.88 9.35 10.38
C SER A 92 10.70 7.93 10.93
N ARG A 93 9.51 7.59 11.44
CA ARG A 93 9.23 6.31 12.08
C ARG A 93 7.93 5.73 11.55
N PHE A 94 8.03 4.52 10.97
CA PHE A 94 6.90 3.77 10.44
C PHE A 94 6.80 2.41 11.13
N LEU A 95 5.56 1.99 11.40
CA LEU A 95 5.25 0.65 11.87
C LEU A 95 4.52 -0.09 10.76
N LEU A 96 5.24 -1.00 10.09
CA LEU A 96 4.69 -1.82 9.01
C LEU A 96 3.93 -3.02 9.58
N ARG A 97 2.67 -3.15 9.20
CA ARG A 97 1.85 -4.34 9.36
C ARG A 97 1.64 -4.97 7.99
N ALA A 98 2.29 -6.10 7.77
CA ALA A 98 2.16 -6.91 6.57
C ALA A 98 1.23 -8.10 6.84
N ASP A 99 0.34 -8.42 5.89
CA ASP A 99 -0.37 -9.71 5.93
C ASP A 99 0.59 -10.88 5.62
N SER A 100 0.11 -12.11 5.78
CA SER A 100 0.92 -13.31 5.57
C SER A 100 1.41 -13.50 4.13
N ALA A 101 0.82 -12.81 3.15
CA ALA A 101 1.34 -12.81 1.80
C ALA A 101 2.64 -11.99 1.67
N TYR A 102 2.92 -11.08 2.61
CA TYR A 102 4.10 -10.21 2.61
C TYR A 102 5.07 -10.46 3.77
N GLU A 103 4.77 -11.35 4.71
CA GLU A 103 5.53 -11.53 5.97
C GLU A 103 6.88 -12.26 5.85
N SER A 104 7.38 -12.50 4.64
CA SER A 104 8.62 -13.24 4.42
C SER A 104 9.85 -12.36 4.58
N VAL A 105 10.84 -12.85 5.34
CA VAL A 105 12.10 -12.13 5.62
C VAL A 105 12.82 -11.66 4.35
N GLY A 106 12.75 -12.42 3.25
CA GLY A 106 13.40 -12.03 1.99
C GLY A 106 12.78 -10.80 1.28
N ASN A 107 11.70 -10.23 1.83
CA ASN A 107 11.02 -9.07 1.25
C ASN A 107 11.53 -7.71 1.81
N TYR A 108 12.31 -7.70 2.90
CA TYR A 108 12.70 -6.47 3.63
C TYR A 108 14.18 -6.41 3.96
#